data_AF-A0A5P9H5A2-F1
#
_entry.id   AF-A0A5P9H5A2-F1
#
_cell.length_a   1.000
_cell.length_b   1.000
_cell.length_c   1.000
_cell.angle_alpha   90.00
_cell.angle_beta   90.00
_cell.angle_gamma   90.00
#
_symmetry.space_group_name_H-M   'P 1'
#
loop_
_entity.id
_entity.type
_entity.pdbx_description
1 polymer ?
#
loop_
_entity_poly.entity_id
_entity_poly.type
_entity_poly.pdbx_seq_one_letter_code
_entity_poly.pdbx_strand_id
1 'polypeptide(L)'
;MSWEENKDVLAAQNDWINAQLKAWQVAWHDAFDRDAALLATREFDRDDVLPEDLCADVRLTFGFSQASVETRARCFALLPEGAEMHRRFEHYMSGARETLDEPAARDLLVELGRAAEACEPNEVVNWGEVVVMDLSEFQASDTWRKTSNIGWLFERSLFDPLSDEMLPRVAAELFLGEPLYASCGNQFELRDWVTGAMFRPELDRVRTLCFRLWDGGWQPLLFGDGVMLVRDDRR
;
A
#
# COMPACT_ATOMS: atom_id res chain seq x y z
N MET A 1 4.22 18.44 25.31
CA MET A 1 5.54 18.69 24.73
C MET A 1 5.47 19.99 23.95
N SER A 2 6.51 20.81 24.01
CA SER A 2 6.61 22.00 23.16
C SER A 2 6.88 21.59 21.71
N TRP A 3 6.64 22.49 20.75
CA TRP A 3 6.96 22.26 19.34
C TRP A 3 8.47 21.98 19.12
N GLU A 4 9.35 22.63 19.91
CA GLU A 4 10.79 22.38 19.88
C GLU A 4 11.14 20.96 20.33
N GLU A 5 10.51 20.45 21.40
CA GLU A 5 10.71 19.07 21.88
C GLU A 5 10.25 18.05 20.83
N ASN A 6 9.10 18.28 20.17
CA ASN A 6 8.63 17.40 19.10
C ASN A 6 9.58 17.39 17.90
N LYS A 7 10.19 18.53 17.57
CA LYS A 7 11.08 18.66 16.41
C LYS A 7 12.32 17.78 16.54
N ASP A 8 12.94 17.74 17.72
CA ASP A 8 14.14 16.93 17.95
C ASP A 8 13.81 15.44 17.91
N VAL A 9 12.66 15.02 18.47
CA VAL A 9 12.20 13.64 18.38
C VAL A 9 11.92 13.23 16.93
N LEU A 10 11.22 14.08 16.16
CA LEU A 10 10.93 13.81 14.75
C LEU A 10 12.21 13.71 13.91
N ALA A 11 13.21 14.56 14.17
CA ALA A 11 14.51 14.46 13.51
C ALA A 11 15.20 13.11 13.80
N ALA A 12 15.24 12.70 15.06
CA ALA A 12 15.82 11.41 15.45
C ALA A 12 15.07 10.22 14.85
N GLN A 13 13.73 10.29 14.76
CA GLN A 13 12.91 9.27 14.11
C GLN A 13 13.18 9.18 12.61
N ASN A 14 13.30 10.33 11.92
CA ASN A 14 13.64 10.35 10.50
C ASN A 14 15.03 9.76 10.23
N ASP A 15 16.02 10.08 11.07
CA ASP A 15 17.36 9.50 10.96
C ASP A 15 17.33 7.99 11.14
N TRP A 16 16.54 7.49 12.11
CA TRP A 16 16.36 6.07 12.32
C TRP A 16 15.66 5.39 11.12
N ILE A 17 14.57 5.99 10.61
CA ILE A 17 13.84 5.47 9.43
C ILE A 17 14.81 5.35 8.26
N ASN A 18 15.54 6.42 7.92
CA ASN A 18 16.50 6.42 6.81
C ASN A 18 17.58 5.33 6.97
N ALA A 19 18.09 5.14 8.18
CA ALA A 19 19.04 4.07 8.46
C ALA A 19 18.45 2.67 8.23
N GLN A 20 17.21 2.43 8.64
CA GLN A 20 16.53 1.14 8.43
C GLN A 20 16.19 0.89 6.97
N LEU A 21 15.67 1.91 6.27
CA LEU A 21 15.41 1.85 4.83
C LEU A 21 16.65 1.39 4.05
N LYS A 22 17.82 1.98 4.35
CA LYS A 22 19.09 1.58 3.75
C LYS A 22 19.51 0.17 4.13
N ALA A 23 19.32 -0.23 5.39
CA ALA A 23 19.65 -1.58 5.84
C ALA A 23 18.81 -2.65 5.13
N TRP A 24 17.50 -2.42 4.97
CA TRP A 24 16.60 -3.30 4.24
C TRP A 24 16.89 -3.32 2.75
N GLN A 25 17.20 -2.18 2.13
CA GLN A 25 17.63 -2.10 0.73
C GLN A 25 18.80 -3.04 0.49
N VAL A 26 19.87 -2.92 1.28
CA VAL A 26 21.06 -3.78 1.16
C VAL A 26 20.67 -5.26 1.33
N ALA A 27 19.90 -5.59 2.35
CA ALA A 27 19.51 -6.98 2.64
C ALA A 27 18.63 -7.60 1.55
N TRP A 28 17.74 -6.82 0.93
CA TRP A 28 16.92 -7.27 -0.20
C TRP A 28 17.77 -7.53 -1.44
N HIS A 29 18.69 -6.62 -1.76
CA HIS A 29 19.65 -6.84 -2.85
C HIS A 29 20.52 -8.09 -2.62
N ASP A 30 20.98 -8.32 -1.39
CA ASP A 30 21.73 -9.54 -1.03
C ASP A 30 20.89 -10.81 -1.20
N ALA A 31 19.57 -10.73 -0.99
CA ALA A 31 18.66 -11.83 -1.26
C ALA A 31 18.47 -12.05 -2.78
N PHE A 32 18.31 -10.97 -3.54
CA PHE A 32 18.16 -11.00 -5.00
C PHE A 32 19.40 -11.53 -5.71
N ASP A 33 20.60 -11.25 -5.19
CA ASP A 33 21.87 -11.79 -5.72
C ASP A 33 21.97 -13.32 -5.64
N ARG A 34 21.10 -13.96 -4.86
CA ARG A 34 21.03 -15.43 -4.69
C ARG A 34 19.81 -16.04 -5.37
N ASP A 35 18.96 -15.22 -6.00
CA ASP A 35 17.74 -15.66 -6.64
C ASP A 35 17.99 -16.10 -8.08
N ALA A 36 17.84 -17.40 -8.36
CA ALA A 36 18.08 -17.95 -9.68
C ALA A 36 17.15 -17.39 -10.76
N ALA A 37 15.92 -16.99 -10.42
CA ALA A 37 14.98 -16.43 -11.39
C ALA A 37 15.43 -15.03 -11.84
N LEU A 38 15.85 -14.19 -10.89
CA LEU A 38 16.38 -12.85 -11.20
C LEU A 38 17.72 -12.92 -11.96
N LEU A 39 18.62 -13.82 -11.55
CA LEU A 39 19.92 -14.00 -12.23
C LEU A 39 19.76 -14.50 -13.67
N ALA A 40 18.68 -15.22 -13.99
CA ALA A 40 18.45 -15.75 -15.33
C ALA A 40 18.06 -14.66 -16.34
N THR A 41 17.35 -13.60 -15.92
CA THR A 41 16.92 -12.52 -16.82
C THR A 41 18.03 -11.50 -17.07
N ARG A 42 18.90 -11.27 -16.08
CA ARG A 42 19.93 -10.21 -16.07
C ARG A 42 19.38 -8.80 -16.27
N GLU A 43 18.06 -8.64 -16.20
CA GLU A 43 17.36 -7.36 -16.36
C GLU A 43 17.49 -6.49 -15.11
N PHE A 44 17.68 -7.14 -13.95
CA PHE A 44 17.82 -6.52 -12.64
C PHE A 44 19.15 -6.94 -11.99
N ASP A 45 20.26 -6.82 -12.73
CA ASP A 45 21.60 -6.97 -12.15
C ASP A 45 21.83 -5.85 -11.11
N ARG A 46 22.65 -6.15 -10.09
CA ARG A 46 22.96 -5.20 -9.01
C ARG A 46 23.84 -4.07 -9.53
N ASP A 47 23.49 -2.83 -9.20
CA ASP A 47 24.38 -1.69 -9.40
C ASP A 47 25.61 -1.78 -8.48
N ASP A 48 26.77 -1.36 -8.99
CA ASP A 48 28.02 -1.31 -8.22
C ASP A 48 27.88 -0.46 -6.94
N VAL A 49 27.03 0.58 -7.01
CA VAL A 49 26.64 1.44 -5.89
C VAL A 49 25.13 1.51 -5.87
N LEU A 50 24.53 1.11 -4.75
CA LEU A 50 23.07 1.21 -4.60
C LEU A 50 22.62 2.68 -4.59
N PRO A 51 21.52 3.02 -5.25
CA PRO A 51 20.96 4.37 -5.22
C PRO A 51 20.66 4.83 -3.78
N GLU A 52 20.95 6.09 -3.47
CA GLU A 52 20.59 6.69 -2.18
C GLU A 52 19.07 6.89 -2.06
N ASP A 53 18.41 7.20 -3.17
CA ASP A 53 16.95 7.30 -3.27
C ASP A 53 16.37 5.92 -3.63
N LEU A 54 15.56 5.36 -2.73
CA LEU A 54 14.89 4.08 -2.94
C LEU A 54 13.97 4.09 -4.16
N CYS A 55 13.34 5.24 -4.47
CA CYS A 55 12.45 5.34 -5.62
C CYS A 55 13.21 5.22 -6.95
N ALA A 56 14.51 5.50 -6.95
CA ALA A 56 15.39 5.33 -8.10
C ALA A 56 15.96 3.90 -8.21
N ASP A 57 15.74 3.05 -7.20
CA ASP A 57 16.21 1.67 -7.19
C ASP A 57 15.27 0.76 -8.00
N VAL A 58 15.49 0.75 -9.32
CA VAL A 58 14.71 -0.03 -10.29
C VAL A 58 14.70 -1.52 -9.94
N ARG A 59 15.82 -2.05 -9.45
CA ARG A 59 15.93 -3.46 -9.06
C ARG A 59 15.06 -3.77 -7.85
N LEU A 60 15.05 -2.91 -6.84
CA LEU A 60 14.16 -3.03 -5.68
C LEU A 60 12.68 -2.94 -6.09
N THR A 61 12.35 -1.96 -6.93
CA THR A 61 10.97 -1.67 -7.35
C THR A 61 10.37 -2.76 -8.25
N PHE A 62 11.11 -3.20 -9.28
CA PHE A 62 10.58 -4.13 -10.30
C PHE A 62 11.05 -5.57 -10.13
N GLY A 63 12.25 -5.78 -9.56
CA GLY A 63 12.79 -7.13 -9.33
C GLY A 63 12.03 -7.89 -8.26
N PHE A 64 11.39 -7.21 -7.30
CA PHE A 64 10.69 -7.86 -6.20
C PHE A 64 9.56 -8.80 -6.65
N SER A 65 8.71 -8.36 -7.58
CA SER A 65 7.61 -9.18 -8.10
C SER A 65 8.09 -10.37 -8.94
N GLN A 66 9.28 -10.26 -9.53
CA GLN A 66 9.88 -11.31 -10.37
C GLN A 66 10.73 -12.31 -9.58
N ALA A 67 11.08 -11.99 -8.33
CA ALA A 67 11.82 -12.89 -7.47
C ALA A 67 11.07 -14.21 -7.23
N SER A 68 11.76 -15.24 -6.77
CA SER A 68 11.10 -16.46 -6.32
C SER A 68 10.30 -16.22 -5.03
N VAL A 69 9.30 -17.08 -4.78
CA VAL A 69 8.52 -17.08 -3.53
C VAL A 69 9.43 -17.14 -2.31
N GLU A 70 10.50 -17.95 -2.36
CA GLU A 70 11.44 -18.08 -1.23
C GLU A 70 12.20 -16.78 -0.96
N THR A 71 12.64 -16.09 -2.01
CA THR A 71 13.32 -14.79 -1.87
C THR A 71 12.37 -13.74 -1.32
N ARG A 72 11.13 -13.66 -1.81
CA ARG A 72 10.13 -12.75 -1.25
C ARG A 72 9.82 -13.05 0.22
N ALA A 73 9.72 -14.31 0.61
CA ALA A 73 9.57 -14.71 2.01
C ALA A 73 10.72 -14.20 2.88
N ARG A 74 11.97 -14.33 2.42
CA ARG A 74 13.16 -13.81 3.12
C ARG A 74 13.14 -12.29 3.25
N CYS A 75 12.76 -11.59 2.18
CA CYS A 75 12.63 -10.14 2.14
C CYS A 75 11.59 -9.63 3.15
N PHE A 76 10.40 -10.23 3.16
CA PHE A 76 9.34 -9.88 4.11
C PHE A 76 9.70 -10.22 5.57
N ALA A 77 10.45 -11.31 5.81
CA ALA A 77 10.83 -11.72 7.17
C ALA A 77 11.70 -10.68 7.92
N LEU A 78 12.23 -9.67 7.22
CA LEU A 78 12.96 -8.54 7.82
C LEU A 78 12.02 -7.46 8.41
N LEU A 79 10.73 -7.52 8.08
CA LEU A 79 9.75 -6.48 8.38
C LEU A 79 8.76 -6.95 9.46
N PRO A 80 8.14 -6.02 10.21
CA PRO A 80 7.07 -6.36 11.16
C PRO A 80 5.93 -7.11 10.47
N GLU A 81 5.38 -8.15 11.09
CA GLU A 81 4.30 -8.98 10.50
C GLU A 81 4.63 -9.57 9.11
N GLY A 82 5.93 -9.74 8.80
CA GLY A 82 6.42 -10.20 7.50
C GLY A 82 5.78 -11.48 6.98
N ALA A 83 5.50 -12.45 7.85
CA ALA A 83 4.88 -13.71 7.46
C ALA A 83 3.46 -13.51 6.89
N GLU A 84 2.67 -12.62 7.50
CA GLU A 84 1.32 -12.31 7.04
C GLU A 84 1.36 -11.43 5.78
N MET A 85 2.26 -10.45 5.72
CA MET A 85 2.47 -9.64 4.51
C MET A 85 2.85 -10.49 3.31
N HIS A 86 3.78 -11.44 3.50
CA HIS A 86 4.15 -12.41 2.48
C HIS A 86 2.97 -13.26 2.04
N ARG A 87 2.17 -13.80 2.98
CA ARG A 87 0.98 -14.59 2.67
C ARG A 87 -0.01 -13.80 1.78
N ARG A 88 -0.25 -12.51 2.10
CA ARG A 88 -1.13 -11.63 1.32
C ARG A 88 -0.56 -11.37 -0.07
N PHE A 89 0.73 -11.06 -0.16
CA PHE A 89 1.38 -10.84 -1.44
C PHE A 89 1.34 -12.08 -2.34
N GLU A 90 1.64 -13.27 -1.81
CA GLU A 90 1.54 -14.51 -2.60
C GLU A 90 0.09 -14.84 -3.00
N HIS A 91 -0.89 -14.52 -2.15
CA HIS A 91 -2.30 -14.64 -2.52
C HIS A 91 -2.63 -13.76 -3.73
N TYR A 92 -2.15 -12.51 -3.76
CA TYR A 92 -2.29 -11.65 -4.92
C TYR A 92 -1.58 -12.19 -6.17
N MET A 93 -0.32 -12.61 -6.02
CA MET A 93 0.50 -13.06 -7.15
C MET A 93 0.00 -14.37 -7.79
N SER A 94 -0.67 -15.23 -7.02
CA SER A 94 -1.15 -16.54 -7.48
C SER A 94 -2.67 -16.65 -7.63
N GLY A 95 -3.41 -15.65 -7.17
CA GLY A 95 -4.87 -15.66 -7.14
C GLY A 95 -5.48 -15.54 -8.54
N ALA A 96 -6.55 -16.30 -8.77
CA ALA A 96 -7.46 -16.00 -9.87
C ALA A 96 -8.33 -14.81 -9.44
N ARG A 97 -8.38 -13.77 -10.28
CA ARG A 97 -9.24 -12.60 -10.02
C ARG A 97 -10.69 -12.96 -10.25
N GLU A 98 -11.55 -12.48 -9.37
CA GLU A 98 -13.00 -12.64 -9.48
C GLU A 98 -13.62 -11.26 -9.66
N THR A 99 -14.19 -11.01 -10.84
CA THR A 99 -14.89 -9.76 -11.11
C THR A 99 -16.17 -9.68 -10.28
N LEU A 100 -16.40 -8.54 -9.64
CA LEU A 100 -17.64 -8.26 -8.92
C LEU A 100 -18.62 -7.55 -9.84
N ASP A 101 -19.90 -7.91 -9.73
CA ASP A 101 -20.97 -7.08 -10.30
C ASP A 101 -21.25 -5.85 -9.42
N GLU A 102 -21.99 -4.88 -9.96
CA GLU A 102 -22.29 -3.64 -9.24
C GLU A 102 -23.03 -3.89 -7.91
N PRO A 103 -24.06 -4.78 -7.83
CA PRO A 103 -24.69 -5.11 -6.56
C PRO A 103 -23.69 -5.61 -5.50
N ALA A 104 -22.82 -6.56 -5.84
CA ALA A 104 -21.82 -7.07 -4.90
C ALA A 104 -20.80 -6.00 -4.49
N ALA A 105 -20.41 -5.12 -5.41
CA ALA A 105 -19.53 -3.99 -5.11
C ALA A 105 -20.18 -2.98 -4.15
N ARG A 106 -21.48 -2.69 -4.33
CA ARG A 106 -22.24 -1.83 -3.41
C ARG A 106 -22.38 -2.45 -2.02
N ASP A 107 -22.61 -3.76 -1.94
CA ASP A 107 -22.67 -4.45 -0.64
C ASP A 107 -21.33 -4.36 0.10
N LEU A 108 -20.21 -4.55 -0.61
CA LEU A 108 -18.88 -4.35 -0.04
C LEU A 108 -18.61 -2.90 0.35
N LEU A 109 -19.11 -1.92 -0.41
CA LEU A 109 -19.00 -0.51 -0.06
C LEU A 109 -19.75 -0.18 1.25
N VAL A 110 -20.92 -0.79 1.48
CA VAL A 110 -21.65 -0.65 2.75
C VAL A 110 -20.84 -1.25 3.91
N GLU A 111 -20.21 -2.41 3.71
CA GLU A 111 -19.30 -2.98 4.69
C GLU A 111 -18.09 -2.09 4.95
N LEU A 112 -17.51 -1.49 3.89
CA LEU A 112 -16.40 -0.56 3.97
C LEU A 112 -16.78 0.67 4.78
N GLY A 113 -17.96 1.27 4.55
CA GLY A 113 -18.42 2.42 5.31
C GLY A 113 -18.55 2.15 6.81
N ARG A 114 -19.13 1.00 7.17
CA ARG A 114 -19.21 0.58 8.59
C ARG A 114 -17.83 0.36 9.21
N ALA A 115 -16.89 -0.23 8.46
CA ALA A 115 -15.52 -0.43 8.94
C ALA A 115 -14.76 0.89 9.08
N ALA A 116 -14.96 1.83 8.15
CA ALA A 116 -14.36 3.15 8.17
C ALA A 116 -14.86 3.99 9.34
N GLU A 117 -16.16 4.00 9.62
CA GLU A 117 -16.74 4.71 10.78
C GLU A 117 -16.16 4.18 12.11
N ALA A 118 -15.93 2.87 12.22
CA ALA A 118 -15.32 2.26 13.40
C ALA A 118 -13.83 2.64 13.58
N CYS A 119 -13.20 3.22 12.55
CA CYS A 119 -11.81 3.66 12.59
C CYS A 119 -11.63 5.11 13.05
N GLU A 120 -12.71 5.83 13.40
CA GLU A 120 -12.63 7.25 13.77
C GLU A 120 -11.96 8.09 12.64
N PRO A 121 -12.58 8.18 11.45
CA PRO A 121 -11.98 8.86 10.32
C PRO A 121 -11.79 10.36 10.60
N ASN A 122 -10.78 10.97 9.98
CA ASN A 122 -10.50 12.40 10.09
C ASN A 122 -11.64 13.28 9.55
N GLU A 123 -12.47 12.73 8.67
CA GLU A 123 -13.59 13.41 8.02
C GLU A 123 -14.85 12.54 8.04
N VAL A 124 -16.02 13.19 8.09
CA VAL A 124 -17.31 12.51 8.02
C VAL A 124 -17.69 12.30 6.55
N VAL A 125 -18.04 11.07 6.20
CA VAL A 125 -18.43 10.69 4.84
C VAL A 125 -19.86 10.15 4.84
N ASN A 126 -20.67 10.62 3.91
CA ASN A 126 -22.02 10.10 3.67
C ASN A 126 -21.95 8.85 2.76
N TRP A 127 -21.76 7.69 3.38
CA TRP A 127 -21.71 6.40 2.68
C TRP A 127 -23.02 5.99 1.97
N GLY A 128 -24.12 6.72 2.21
CA GLY A 128 -25.38 6.54 1.49
C GLY A 128 -25.43 7.27 0.15
N GLU A 129 -24.59 8.28 -0.05
CA GLU A 129 -24.46 9.01 -1.31
C GLU A 129 -23.38 8.37 -2.18
N VAL A 130 -23.83 7.50 -3.10
CA VAL A 130 -22.94 6.73 -3.98
C VAL A 130 -23.15 7.11 -5.43
N VAL A 131 -22.11 7.67 -6.04
CA VAL A 131 -22.03 7.84 -7.50
C VAL A 131 -21.35 6.62 -8.11
N VAL A 132 -21.88 6.10 -9.21
CA VAL A 132 -21.25 5.00 -9.95
C VAL A 132 -20.88 5.49 -11.34
N MET A 133 -19.68 5.16 -11.77
CA MET A 133 -19.12 5.64 -13.04
C MET A 133 -18.19 4.60 -13.65
N ASP A 134 -18.13 4.55 -14.98
CA ASP A 134 -17.12 3.75 -15.67
C ASP A 134 -15.79 4.51 -15.73
N LEU A 135 -14.66 3.80 -15.70
CA LEU A 135 -13.33 4.42 -15.73
C LEU A 135 -13.13 5.34 -16.94
N SER A 136 -13.66 4.99 -18.10
CA SER A 136 -13.52 5.79 -19.32
C SER A 136 -14.22 7.15 -19.19
N GLU A 137 -15.39 7.19 -18.57
CA GLU A 137 -16.12 8.42 -18.26
C GLU A 137 -15.41 9.22 -17.16
N PHE A 138 -14.95 8.53 -16.11
CA PHE A 138 -14.20 9.12 -15.02
C PHE A 138 -12.94 9.86 -15.52
N GLN A 139 -12.14 9.21 -16.36
CA GLN A 139 -10.93 9.77 -16.95
C GLN A 139 -11.19 10.88 -17.98
N ALA A 140 -12.32 10.83 -18.68
CA ALA A 140 -12.71 11.86 -19.64
C ALA A 140 -13.26 13.13 -18.99
N SER A 141 -13.60 13.07 -17.70
CA SER A 141 -14.19 14.18 -16.95
C SER A 141 -13.17 14.92 -16.07
N ASP A 142 -13.53 16.08 -15.53
CA ASP A 142 -12.74 16.76 -14.47
C ASP A 142 -12.98 16.14 -13.07
N THR A 143 -13.78 15.06 -12.98
CA THR A 143 -14.18 14.42 -11.73
C THR A 143 -13.00 13.83 -10.98
N TRP A 144 -12.02 13.26 -11.68
CA TRP A 144 -10.83 12.66 -11.05
C TRP A 144 -10.02 13.67 -10.22
N ARG A 145 -10.06 14.97 -10.57
CA ARG A 145 -9.38 16.03 -9.80
C ARG A 145 -10.07 16.35 -8.48
N LYS A 146 -11.31 15.87 -8.31
CA LYS A 146 -12.17 16.12 -7.16
C LYS A 146 -12.36 14.88 -6.29
N THR A 147 -11.62 13.81 -6.60
CA THR A 147 -11.67 12.56 -5.87
C THR A 147 -10.37 12.31 -5.13
N SER A 148 -10.48 11.66 -3.98
CA SER A 148 -9.35 11.19 -3.18
C SER A 148 -9.53 9.72 -2.83
N ASN A 149 -8.44 9.00 -2.57
CA ASN A 149 -8.51 7.61 -2.11
C ASN A 149 -9.08 7.54 -0.69
N ILE A 150 -9.75 6.44 -0.36
CA ILE A 150 -10.31 6.19 0.99
C ILE A 150 -9.24 6.28 2.09
N GLY A 151 -7.98 5.94 1.78
CA GLY A 151 -6.86 6.03 2.71
C GLY A 151 -6.64 7.41 3.33
N TRP A 152 -7.05 8.50 2.65
CA TRP A 152 -6.95 9.87 3.15
C TRP A 152 -7.67 10.08 4.49
N LEU A 153 -8.77 9.35 4.73
CA LEU A 153 -9.53 9.43 5.97
C LEU A 153 -8.73 9.02 7.21
N PHE A 154 -7.61 8.31 7.02
CA PHE A 154 -6.82 7.71 8.09
C PHE A 154 -5.37 8.17 8.08
N GLU A 155 -5.05 9.21 7.30
CA GLU A 155 -3.71 9.79 7.31
C GLU A 155 -3.41 10.40 8.69
N ARG A 156 -2.21 10.14 9.18
CA ARG A 156 -1.74 10.70 10.44
C ARG A 156 -1.21 12.11 10.23
N SER A 157 -1.28 12.90 11.29
CA SER A 157 -0.51 14.15 11.38
C SER A 157 0.99 13.88 11.24
N LEU A 158 1.64 14.62 10.35
CA LEU A 158 3.10 14.58 10.17
C LEU A 158 3.87 15.33 11.27
N PHE A 159 3.15 16.02 12.17
CA PHE A 159 3.73 16.83 13.24
C PHE A 159 3.78 16.10 14.58
N ASP A 160 3.14 14.93 14.67
CA ASP A 160 3.09 14.14 15.89
C ASP A 160 4.14 13.01 15.81
N PRO A 161 5.04 12.92 16.81
CA PRO A 161 6.00 11.83 16.87
C PRO A 161 5.33 10.45 16.86
N LEU A 162 6.00 9.49 16.24
CA LEU A 162 5.59 8.10 16.25
C LEU A 162 5.85 7.49 17.63
N SER A 163 4.99 6.56 18.08
CA SER A 163 5.37 5.70 19.19
C SER A 163 6.46 4.72 18.76
N ASP A 164 7.24 4.21 19.71
CA ASP A 164 8.30 3.21 19.43
C ASP A 164 7.75 1.96 18.72
N GLU A 165 6.50 1.58 19.01
CA GLU A 165 5.82 0.47 18.35
C GLU A 165 5.46 0.80 16.88
N MET A 166 5.08 2.05 16.60
CA MET A 166 4.63 2.47 15.27
C MET A 166 5.78 2.83 14.33
N LEU A 167 6.90 3.29 14.87
CA LEU A 167 8.08 3.68 14.09
C LEU A 167 8.55 2.60 13.10
N PRO A 168 8.78 1.32 13.49
CA PRO A 168 9.18 0.28 12.54
C PRO A 168 8.11 -0.05 11.50
N ARG A 169 6.82 0.07 11.85
CA ARG A 169 5.69 -0.23 10.95
C ARG A 169 5.56 0.83 9.86
N VAL A 170 5.73 2.11 10.22
CA VAL A 170 5.75 3.21 9.26
C VAL A 170 6.98 3.12 8.35
N ALA A 171 8.15 2.81 8.90
CA ALA A 171 9.35 2.59 8.09
C ALA A 171 9.14 1.46 7.06
N ALA A 172 8.55 0.34 7.48
CA ALA A 172 8.28 -0.78 6.58
C ALA A 172 7.24 -0.42 5.51
N GLU A 173 6.19 0.33 5.85
CA GLU A 173 5.19 0.82 4.88
C GLU A 173 5.82 1.76 3.83
N LEU A 174 6.74 2.66 4.25
CA LEU A 174 7.50 3.52 3.34
C LEU A 174 8.42 2.71 2.43
N PHE A 175 9.17 1.75 2.99
CA PHE A 175 10.08 0.89 2.23
C PHE A 175 9.37 0.07 1.15
N LEU A 176 8.20 -0.48 1.50
CA LEU A 176 7.40 -1.32 0.62
C LEU A 176 6.57 -0.53 -0.40
N GLY A 177 6.57 0.80 -0.32
CA GLY A 177 5.75 1.69 -1.16
C GLY A 177 5.87 1.37 -2.64
N GLU A 178 7.06 1.61 -3.20
CA GLU A 178 7.32 1.41 -4.63
C GLU A 178 7.30 -0.06 -5.06
N PRO A 179 7.94 -1.02 -4.35
CA PRO A 179 7.88 -2.44 -4.74
C PRO A 179 6.47 -2.99 -4.87
N LEU A 180 5.57 -2.66 -3.94
CA LEU A 180 4.19 -3.16 -3.98
C LEU A 180 3.32 -2.39 -4.97
N TYR A 181 3.53 -1.09 -5.10
CA TYR A 181 2.84 -0.25 -6.09
C TYR A 181 3.15 -0.70 -7.52
N ALA A 182 4.42 -0.93 -7.84
CA ALA A 182 4.86 -1.41 -9.15
C ALA A 182 4.37 -2.84 -9.44
N SER A 183 4.31 -3.70 -8.41
CA SER A 183 3.83 -5.09 -8.54
C SER A 183 2.40 -5.22 -9.04
N CYS A 184 1.57 -4.17 -8.93
CA CYS A 184 0.16 -4.21 -9.29
C CYS A 184 -0.30 -3.18 -10.33
N GLY A 185 0.63 -2.72 -11.17
CA GLY A 185 0.32 -1.78 -12.24
C GLY A 185 0.02 -0.37 -11.72
N ASN A 186 0.80 0.08 -10.72
CA ASN A 186 0.79 1.44 -10.20
C ASN A 186 -0.52 1.80 -9.49
N GLN A 187 -0.89 0.99 -8.50
CA GLN A 187 -2.09 1.19 -7.68
C GLN A 187 -1.75 0.96 -6.20
N PHE A 188 -2.36 1.72 -5.30
CA PHE A 188 -1.98 1.68 -3.88
C PHE A 188 -2.70 0.59 -3.08
N GLU A 189 -3.75 -0.01 -3.63
CA GLU A 189 -4.61 -0.96 -2.93
C GLU A 189 -3.88 -2.25 -2.53
N LEU A 190 -2.96 -2.75 -3.37
CA LEU A 190 -2.10 -3.88 -3.00
C LEU A 190 -1.15 -3.48 -1.87
N ARG A 191 -0.47 -2.33 -1.99
CA ARG A 191 0.44 -1.82 -0.96
C ARG A 191 -0.31 -1.74 0.37
N ASP A 192 -1.45 -1.06 0.38
CA ASP A 192 -2.23 -0.82 1.58
C ASP A 192 -2.72 -2.11 2.22
N TRP A 193 -3.24 -3.04 1.42
CA TRP A 193 -3.70 -4.31 1.96
C TRP A 193 -2.57 -5.19 2.49
N VAL A 194 -1.44 -5.29 1.79
CA VAL A 194 -0.29 -6.05 2.28
C VAL A 194 0.22 -5.44 3.59
N THR A 195 0.48 -4.13 3.63
CA THR A 195 1.02 -3.47 4.83
C THR A 195 -0.01 -3.35 5.95
N GLY A 196 -1.31 -3.44 5.65
CA GLY A 196 -2.42 -3.44 6.60
C GLY A 196 -2.23 -4.43 7.76
N ALA A 197 -1.55 -5.55 7.50
CA ALA A 197 -1.21 -6.57 8.50
C ALA A 197 -0.45 -6.02 9.72
N MET A 198 0.32 -4.93 9.56
CA MET A 198 1.09 -4.31 10.63
C MET A 198 0.27 -3.37 11.51
N PHE A 199 -0.93 -2.96 11.07
CA PHE A 199 -1.71 -1.92 11.72
C PHE A 199 -2.86 -2.51 12.54
N ARG A 200 -3.57 -1.63 13.25
CA ARG A 200 -4.72 -2.03 14.07
C ARG A 200 -5.76 -2.81 13.22
N PRO A 201 -6.42 -3.83 13.79
CA PRO A 201 -7.35 -4.69 13.04
C PRO A 201 -8.47 -3.94 12.30
N GLU A 202 -8.93 -2.80 12.85
CA GLU A 202 -9.98 -1.99 12.24
C GLU A 202 -9.50 -1.36 10.93
N LEU A 203 -8.30 -0.78 10.92
CA LEU A 203 -7.70 -0.19 9.72
C LEU A 203 -7.32 -1.27 8.70
N ASP A 204 -6.83 -2.41 9.18
CA ASP A 204 -6.56 -3.57 8.33
C ASP A 204 -7.81 -4.06 7.60
N ARG A 205 -8.95 -4.07 8.29
CA ARG A 205 -10.25 -4.40 7.70
C ARG A 205 -10.66 -3.42 6.61
N VAL A 206 -10.48 -2.12 6.83
CA VAL A 206 -10.73 -1.08 5.80
C VAL A 206 -9.87 -1.34 4.56
N ARG A 207 -8.56 -1.52 4.74
CA ARG A 207 -7.61 -1.79 3.64
C ARG A 207 -7.94 -3.08 2.89
N THR A 208 -8.36 -4.12 3.61
CA THR A 208 -8.84 -5.38 3.03
C THR A 208 -10.10 -5.19 2.18
N LEU A 209 -11.07 -4.40 2.63
CA LEU A 209 -12.29 -4.13 1.87
C LEU A 209 -12.01 -3.28 0.63
N CYS A 210 -11.13 -2.28 0.72
CA CYS A 210 -10.66 -1.52 -0.44
C CYS A 210 -9.97 -2.43 -1.47
N PHE A 211 -9.08 -3.33 -1.03
CA PHE A 211 -8.43 -4.30 -1.91
C PHE A 211 -9.43 -5.25 -2.57
N ARG A 212 -10.41 -5.78 -1.83
CA ARG A 212 -11.43 -6.68 -2.41
C ARG A 212 -12.29 -5.98 -3.47
N LEU A 213 -12.65 -4.73 -3.25
CA LEU A 213 -13.34 -3.92 -4.26
C LEU A 213 -12.47 -3.77 -5.50
N TRP A 214 -11.22 -3.35 -5.32
CA TRP A 214 -10.28 -3.09 -6.41
C TRP A 214 -9.89 -4.34 -7.20
N ASP A 215 -9.66 -5.46 -6.52
CA ASP A 215 -9.36 -6.75 -7.15
C ASP A 215 -10.59 -7.28 -7.90
N GLY A 216 -11.79 -6.92 -7.44
CA GLY A 216 -13.06 -7.15 -8.10
C GLY A 216 -13.40 -6.19 -9.25
N GLY A 217 -12.52 -5.25 -9.59
CA GLY A 217 -12.72 -4.30 -10.69
C GLY A 217 -13.40 -2.98 -10.30
N TRP A 218 -13.48 -2.65 -9.01
CA TRP A 218 -14.15 -1.44 -8.51
C TRP A 218 -13.22 -0.60 -7.63
N GLN A 219 -13.05 0.67 -7.98
CA GLN A 219 -12.25 1.60 -7.18
C GLN A 219 -13.16 2.51 -6.34
N PRO A 220 -13.13 2.39 -4.99
CA PRO A 220 -13.83 3.31 -4.12
C PRO A 220 -13.02 4.60 -3.94
N LEU A 221 -13.68 5.73 -4.17
CA LEU A 221 -13.10 7.06 -4.03
C LEU A 221 -14.00 7.95 -3.17
N LEU A 222 -13.39 8.87 -2.42
CA LEU A 222 -14.08 9.98 -1.79
C LEU A 222 -14.51 10.96 -2.88
N PHE A 223 -15.76 11.44 -2.83
CA PHE A 223 -16.27 12.40 -3.82
C PHE A 223 -17.36 13.29 -3.23
N GLY A 224 -17.09 14.60 -3.15
CA GLY A 224 -17.98 15.53 -2.44
C GLY A 224 -18.11 15.12 -0.97
N ASP A 225 -19.35 15.07 -0.47
CA ASP A 225 -19.64 14.59 0.89
C ASP A 225 -19.84 13.07 0.95
N GLY A 226 -19.80 12.37 -0.19
CA GLY A 226 -20.09 10.94 -0.31
C GLY A 226 -18.94 10.15 -0.94
N VAL A 227 -19.31 9.09 -1.65
CA VAL A 227 -18.36 8.17 -2.27
C VAL A 227 -18.71 7.92 -3.74
N MET A 228 -17.68 7.60 -4.51
CA MET A 228 -17.79 7.17 -5.89
C MET A 228 -17.24 5.75 -6.02
N LEU A 229 -17.94 4.88 -6.75
CA LEU A 229 -17.43 3.62 -7.23
C LEU A 229 -17.12 3.74 -8.72
N VAL A 230 -15.84 3.62 -9.07
CA VAL A 230 -15.38 3.64 -10.46
C VAL A 230 -15.14 2.21 -10.92
N ARG A 231 -15.78 1.80 -12.01
CA ARG A 231 -15.60 0.48 -12.60
C ARG A 231 -14.39 0.45 -13.53
N ASP A 232 -13.44 -0.45 -13.30
CA ASP A 232 -12.27 -0.68 -14.15
C ASP A 232 -12.29 -2.09 -14.76
N ASP A 233 -12.91 -2.21 -15.94
CA ASP A 233 -12.99 -3.47 -16.71
C ASP A 233 -11.64 -3.96 -17.26
N ARG A 234 -10.54 -3.22 -17.05
CA ARG A 234 -9.19 -3.64 -17.47
C ARG A 234 -8.57 -4.63 -16.48
N ARG A 235 -9.24 -4.94 -15.36
CA ARG A 235 -8.72 -5.76 -14.26
C ARG A 235 -9.11 -7.22 -14.33
#